data_AF-H2Y4N5-F1
#
_entry.id   AF-H2Y4N5-F1
#
_cell.length_a   1.000
_cell.length_b   1.000
_cell.length_c   1.000
_cell.angle_alpha   90.00
_cell.angle_beta   90.00
_cell.angle_gamma   90.00
#
_symmetry.space_group_name_H-M   'P 1'
#
loop_
_entity.id
_entity.type
_entity.pdbx_description
1 polymer ?
#
loop_
_entity_poly.entity_id
_entity_poly.type
_entity_poly.pdbx_seq_one_letter_code
_entity_poly.pdbx_strand_id
1 'polypeptide(L)'
;QQEALVLCVDVGHGMVDSPNEETTSLGLSIQIISMLVQRKIFSQSKDEIALVLFGTDETANPLHQVDNDSYHNIAIAFPMGTPNFDMLNFISNQLKPGENEADFVDALTVSLDHLYKETRSKKITTCRIVMFTNFSHASSDDNLDGIIGGFNVDGMHVQL
;
A
#
# COMPACT_ATOMS: atom_id res chain seq x y z
N GLN A 1 -6.99 15.05 -15.56
CA GLN A 1 -6.98 13.59 -15.36
C GLN A 1 -6.75 13.36 -13.89
N GLN A 2 -7.57 12.51 -13.27
CA GLN A 2 -7.52 12.23 -11.83
C GLN A 2 -7.00 10.82 -11.67
N GLU A 3 -5.97 10.66 -10.84
CA GLU A 3 -5.34 9.39 -10.52
C GLU A 3 -5.86 8.86 -9.17
N ALA A 4 -6.04 7.55 -9.06
CA ALA A 4 -6.12 6.84 -7.79
C ALA A 4 -4.83 6.06 -7.57
N LEU A 5 -4.19 6.26 -6.43
CA LEU A 5 -2.91 5.66 -6.07
C LEU A 5 -3.03 4.92 -4.75
N VAL A 6 -2.74 3.62 -4.73
CA VAL A 6 -2.50 2.89 -3.49
C VAL A 6 -1.01 2.82 -3.24
N LEU A 7 -0.59 3.30 -2.08
CA LEU A 7 0.76 3.09 -1.55
C LEU A 7 0.68 1.83 -0.68
N CYS A 8 1.23 0.72 -1.16
CA CYS A 8 1.26 -0.56 -0.45
C CYS A 8 2.64 -0.74 0.18
N VAL A 9 2.75 -0.65 1.49
CA VAL A 9 4.03 -0.50 2.19
C VAL A 9 4.25 -1.67 3.14
N ASP A 10 5.38 -2.33 2.96
CA ASP A 10 5.89 -3.33 3.88
C ASP A 10 6.44 -2.62 5.11
N VAL A 11 5.90 -2.95 6.28
CA VAL A 11 6.39 -2.49 7.58
C VAL A 11 6.89 -3.66 8.43
N GLY A 12 7.00 -4.86 7.88
CA GLY A 12 7.46 -6.03 8.61
C GLY A 12 8.90 -5.89 9.08
N HIS A 13 9.31 -6.74 10.03
CA HIS A 13 10.61 -6.61 10.68
C HIS A 13 11.81 -6.69 9.72
N GLY A 14 11.69 -7.41 8.60
CA GLY A 14 12.74 -7.47 7.56
C GLY A 14 13.01 -6.11 6.90
N MET A 15 12.08 -5.17 6.95
CA MET A 15 12.27 -3.81 6.42
C MET A 15 13.16 -2.93 7.32
N VAL A 16 13.56 -3.41 8.51
CA VAL A 16 14.54 -2.77 9.40
C VAL A 16 15.97 -2.99 8.91
N ASP A 17 16.18 -3.90 7.96
CA ASP A 17 17.49 -4.11 7.36
C ASP A 17 17.98 -2.84 6.65
N SER A 18 19.29 -2.56 6.81
CA SER A 18 19.96 -1.45 6.14
C SER A 18 20.89 -1.99 5.04
N PRO A 19 20.56 -1.83 3.75
CA PRO A 19 21.38 -2.34 2.66
C PRO A 19 22.81 -1.78 2.64
N ASN A 20 22.99 -0.55 3.15
CA ASN A 20 24.24 0.21 3.09
C ASN A 20 24.65 0.83 4.44
N GLU A 21 24.11 0.34 5.56
CA GLU A 21 24.32 0.86 6.94
C GLU A 21 23.90 2.33 7.20
N GLU A 22 23.36 3.05 6.20
CA GLU A 22 22.94 4.45 6.34
C GLU A 22 21.47 4.63 6.75
N THR A 23 20.57 3.83 6.17
CA THR A 23 19.12 3.91 6.40
C THR A 23 18.48 2.56 6.13
N THR A 24 17.38 2.26 6.81
CA THR A 24 16.65 1.01 6.63
C THR A 24 15.83 1.06 5.33
N SER A 25 15.47 -0.10 4.79
CA SER A 25 14.54 -0.18 3.65
C SER A 25 13.25 0.59 3.94
N LEU A 26 12.69 0.44 5.16
CA LEU A 26 11.52 1.22 5.59
C LEU A 26 11.81 2.72 5.64
N GLY A 27 12.98 3.13 6.13
CA GLY A 27 13.39 4.53 6.20
C GLY A 27 13.43 5.18 4.82
N LEU A 28 13.96 4.49 3.80
CA LEU A 28 13.93 4.94 2.41
C LEU A 28 12.50 5.05 1.87
N SER A 29 11.66 4.05 2.14
CA SER A 29 10.25 4.06 1.74
C SER A 29 9.54 5.27 2.34
N ILE A 30 9.68 5.53 3.64
CA ILE A 30 9.10 6.70 4.32
C ILE A 30 9.54 7.99 3.63
N GLN A 31 10.84 8.16 3.35
CA GLN A 31 11.34 9.37 2.67
C GLN A 31 10.69 9.58 1.29
N ILE A 32 10.64 8.54 0.46
CA ILE A 32 10.08 8.61 -0.90
C ILE A 32 8.57 8.89 -0.85
N ILE A 33 7.85 8.17 0.00
CA ILE A 33 6.39 8.28 0.17
C ILE A 33 6.04 9.67 0.70
N SER A 34 6.74 10.18 1.72
CA SER A 34 6.55 11.52 2.25
C SER A 34 6.75 12.59 1.17
N MET A 35 7.82 12.49 0.37
CA MET A 35 8.06 13.42 -0.74
C MET A 35 6.93 13.38 -1.78
N LEU A 36 6.42 12.20 -2.11
CA LEU A 36 5.32 12.02 -3.06
C LEU A 36 4.03 12.67 -2.54
N VAL A 37 3.63 12.33 -1.30
CA VAL A 37 2.42 12.85 -0.66
C VAL A 37 2.50 14.36 -0.48
N GLN A 38 3.63 14.86 0.02
CA GLN A 38 3.91 16.30 0.16
C GLN A 38 3.74 17.05 -1.16
N ARG A 39 4.30 16.50 -2.25
CA ARG A 39 4.16 17.11 -3.59
C ARG A 39 2.70 17.16 -4.05
N LYS A 40 1.90 16.13 -3.80
CA LYS A 40 0.47 16.08 -4.18
C LYS A 40 -0.37 17.05 -3.35
N ILE A 41 -0.06 17.24 -2.07
CA ILE A 41 -0.70 18.23 -1.19
C ILE A 41 -0.42 19.65 -1.71
N PHE A 42 0.85 19.99 -1.94
CA PHE A 42 1.22 21.35 -2.33
C PHE A 42 0.81 21.72 -3.75
N SER A 43 0.70 20.75 -4.65
CA SER A 43 0.14 20.99 -5.98
C SER A 43 -1.39 21.10 -5.99
N GLN A 44 -2.06 20.93 -4.83
CA GLN A 44 -3.52 20.86 -4.71
C GLN A 44 -4.10 19.83 -5.69
N SER A 45 -3.43 18.67 -5.80
CA SER A 45 -3.88 17.64 -6.72
C SER A 45 -5.27 17.13 -6.36
N LYS A 46 -6.05 16.77 -7.38
CA LYS A 46 -7.33 16.07 -7.21
C LYS A 46 -7.16 14.57 -7.07
N ASP A 47 -5.94 14.08 -7.18
CA ASP A 47 -5.64 12.66 -7.07
C ASP A 47 -6.03 12.14 -5.68
N GLU A 48 -6.48 10.89 -5.65
CA GLU A 48 -6.80 10.19 -4.42
C GLU A 48 -5.68 9.21 -4.10
N ILE A 49 -5.32 9.14 -2.82
CA ILE A 49 -4.28 8.26 -2.30
C ILE A 49 -4.88 7.42 -1.18
N ALA A 50 -4.60 6.12 -1.19
CA ALA A 50 -4.80 5.22 -0.07
C ALA A 50 -3.43 4.72 0.43
N LEU A 51 -3.35 4.39 1.72
CA LEU A 51 -2.19 3.76 2.35
C LEU A 51 -2.58 2.40 2.90
N VAL A 52 -1.99 1.35 2.34
CA VAL A 52 -2.11 -0.03 2.81
C VAL A 52 -0.77 -0.43 3.40
N LEU A 53 -0.77 -0.94 4.62
CA LEU A 53 0.40 -1.44 5.32
C LEU A 53 0.29 -2.96 5.45
N PHE A 54 1.40 -3.67 5.27
CA PHE A 54 1.48 -5.11 5.53
C PHE A 54 2.71 -5.45 6.37
N GLY A 55 2.64 -6.51 7.18
CA GLY A 55 3.57 -6.75 8.28
C GLY A 55 3.22 -5.98 9.56
N THR A 56 1.96 -5.54 9.71
CA THR A 56 1.49 -4.82 10.90
C THR A 56 1.14 -5.76 12.05
N ASP A 57 1.20 -5.27 13.29
CA ASP A 57 0.77 -6.05 14.47
C ASP A 57 -0.74 -6.26 14.54
N GLU A 58 -1.49 -5.32 13.97
CA GLU A 58 -2.94 -5.39 13.85
C GLU A 58 -3.36 -5.85 12.45
N THR A 59 -4.55 -6.44 12.34
CA THR A 59 -5.19 -6.77 11.05
C THR A 59 -6.44 -5.91 10.89
N ALA A 60 -6.46 -5.03 9.90
CA ALA A 60 -7.52 -4.07 9.68
C ALA A 60 -7.80 -3.89 8.19
N ASN A 61 -8.33 -4.94 7.56
CA ASN A 61 -8.76 -4.91 6.16
C ASN A 61 -10.11 -5.63 5.95
N PRO A 62 -10.91 -5.24 4.93
CA PRO A 62 -12.22 -5.83 4.70
C PRO A 62 -12.20 -7.31 4.30
N LEU A 63 -11.14 -7.79 3.66
CA LEU A 63 -11.07 -9.17 3.18
C LEU A 63 -10.92 -10.16 4.34
N HIS A 64 -10.11 -9.83 5.33
CA HIS A 64 -10.00 -10.61 6.57
C HIS A 64 -11.33 -10.70 7.34
N GLN A 65 -12.20 -9.68 7.26
CA GLN A 65 -13.52 -9.73 7.91
C GLN A 65 -14.48 -10.73 7.23
N VAL A 66 -14.23 -11.04 5.96
CA VAL A 66 -14.98 -12.03 5.18
C VAL A 66 -14.39 -13.42 5.37
N ASP A 67 -13.06 -13.51 5.38
CA ASP A 67 -12.29 -14.72 5.59
C ASP A 67 -11.27 -14.52 6.73
N ASN A 68 -11.68 -14.91 7.95
CA ASN A 68 -10.89 -14.70 9.17
C ASN A 68 -9.59 -15.52 9.21
N ASP A 69 -9.37 -16.43 8.27
CA ASP A 69 -8.16 -17.27 8.19
C ASP A 69 -7.13 -16.74 7.18
N SER A 70 -7.44 -15.66 6.44
CA SER A 70 -6.60 -15.09 5.37
C SER A 70 -6.30 -13.60 5.59
N TYR A 71 -5.37 -13.00 4.82
CA TYR A 71 -5.08 -11.55 4.83
C TYR A 71 -4.69 -10.97 6.19
N HIS A 72 -3.91 -11.72 6.97
CA HIS A 72 -3.42 -11.32 8.30
C HIS A 72 -2.35 -10.24 8.20
N ASN A 73 -2.19 -9.46 9.28
CA ASN A 73 -1.12 -8.48 9.44
C ASN A 73 -1.11 -7.42 8.31
N ILE A 74 -2.29 -7.14 7.75
CA ILE A 74 -2.52 -6.14 6.71
C ILE A 74 -3.57 -5.15 7.20
N ALA A 75 -3.27 -3.85 7.09
CA ALA A 75 -4.13 -2.77 7.52
C ALA A 75 -4.26 -1.67 6.46
N ILE A 76 -5.49 -1.20 6.23
CA ILE A 76 -5.73 0.03 5.45
C ILE A 76 -5.61 1.22 6.41
N ALA A 77 -4.41 1.77 6.54
CA ALA A 77 -4.12 2.88 7.46
C ALA A 77 -4.82 4.17 7.04
N PHE A 78 -4.90 4.42 5.73
CA PHE A 78 -5.70 5.52 5.17
C PHE A 78 -6.53 5.02 3.99
N PRO A 79 -7.88 5.15 4.03
CA PRO A 79 -8.73 4.83 2.90
C PRO A 79 -8.51 5.82 1.75
N MET A 80 -9.06 5.51 0.57
CA MET A 80 -8.88 6.31 -0.63
C MET A 80 -9.45 7.72 -0.44
N GLY A 81 -8.62 8.74 -0.59
CA GLY A 81 -9.05 10.13 -0.45
C GLY A 81 -8.00 11.14 -0.86
N THR A 82 -8.35 12.43 -0.88
CA THR A 82 -7.39 13.50 -1.18
C THR A 82 -6.29 13.51 -0.10
N PRO A 83 -5.00 13.46 -0.47
CA PRO A 83 -3.92 13.47 0.51
C PRO A 83 -3.94 14.75 1.33
N ASN A 84 -3.68 14.63 2.62
CA ASN A 84 -3.74 15.72 3.58
C ASN A 84 -2.56 15.68 4.56
N PHE A 85 -2.46 16.69 5.42
CA PHE A 85 -1.37 16.79 6.39
C PHE A 85 -1.39 15.68 7.46
N ASP A 86 -2.55 15.08 7.73
CA ASP A 86 -2.66 13.96 8.67
C ASP A 86 -1.96 12.72 8.11
N MET A 87 -2.21 12.39 6.84
CA MET A 87 -1.50 11.31 6.13
C MET A 87 0.00 11.59 6.08
N LEU A 88 0.42 12.81 5.71
CA LEU A 88 1.84 13.17 5.66
C LEU A 88 2.52 13.03 7.04
N ASN A 89 1.86 13.50 8.10
CA ASN A 89 2.36 13.41 9.47
C ASN A 89 2.46 11.96 9.95
N PHE A 90 1.46 11.14 9.63
CA PHE A 90 1.49 9.71 9.94
C PHE A 90 2.70 9.04 9.29
N ILE A 91 2.87 9.19 7.97
CA ILE A 91 3.97 8.57 7.22
C ILE A 91 5.32 9.05 7.75
N SER A 92 5.48 10.35 7.97
CA SER A 92 6.80 10.93 8.28
C SER A 92 7.22 10.74 9.73
N ASN A 93 6.27 10.69 10.67
CA ASN A 93 6.56 10.80 12.10
C ASN A 93 6.00 9.67 12.96
N GLN A 94 5.02 8.90 12.47
CA GLN A 94 4.31 7.89 13.27
C GLN A 94 4.47 6.46 12.73
N LEU A 95 4.71 6.32 11.42
CA LEU A 95 4.91 5.02 10.79
C LEU A 95 6.18 4.37 11.34
N LYS A 96 6.01 3.15 11.88
CA LYS A 96 7.06 2.36 12.51
C LYS A 96 7.07 0.95 11.94
N PRO A 97 8.20 0.22 12.05
CA PRO A 97 8.21 -1.21 11.80
C PRO A 97 7.22 -1.92 12.72
N GLY A 98 6.49 -2.90 12.19
CA GLY A 98 5.78 -3.91 12.95
C GLY A 98 6.68 -5.09 13.31
N GLU A 99 6.14 -6.01 14.11
CA GLU A 99 6.86 -7.21 14.57
C GLU A 99 6.56 -8.45 13.71
N ASN A 100 5.61 -8.35 12.79
CA ASN A 100 5.09 -9.47 12.00
C ASN A 100 5.49 -9.38 10.53
N GLU A 101 5.31 -10.48 9.80
CA GLU A 101 5.44 -10.55 8.35
C GLU A 101 4.06 -10.78 7.73
N ALA A 102 3.88 -10.40 6.47
CA ALA A 102 2.68 -10.70 5.71
C ALA A 102 3.05 -10.99 4.25
N ASP A 103 2.24 -11.83 3.59
CA ASP A 103 2.44 -12.13 2.18
C ASP A 103 2.13 -10.90 1.32
N PHE A 104 3.07 -10.51 0.45
CA PHE A 104 2.88 -9.38 -0.45
C PHE A 104 1.76 -9.64 -1.47
N VAL A 105 1.47 -10.89 -1.81
CA VAL A 105 0.38 -11.27 -2.72
C VAL A 105 -0.98 -11.00 -2.07
N ASP A 106 -1.10 -11.28 -0.77
CA ASP A 106 -2.27 -10.91 0.01
C ASP A 106 -2.39 -9.38 0.13
N ALA A 107 -1.28 -8.68 0.37
CA ALA A 107 -1.26 -7.22 0.42
C ALA A 107 -1.67 -6.57 -0.91
N LEU A 108 -1.24 -7.13 -2.05
CA LEU A 108 -1.69 -6.72 -3.39
C LEU A 108 -3.17 -7.00 -3.59
N THR A 109 -3.67 -8.15 -3.13
CA THR A 109 -5.08 -8.52 -3.23
C THR A 109 -5.96 -7.53 -2.45
N VAL A 110 -5.60 -7.22 -1.20
CA VAL A 110 -6.27 -6.20 -0.38
C VAL A 110 -6.22 -4.82 -1.06
N SER A 111 -5.05 -4.45 -1.60
CA SER A 111 -4.86 -3.17 -2.30
C SER A 111 -5.73 -3.06 -3.56
N LEU A 112 -5.81 -4.13 -4.34
CA LEU A 112 -6.60 -4.22 -5.56
C LEU A 112 -8.10 -4.18 -5.27
N ASP A 113 -8.57 -4.94 -4.27
CA ASP A 113 -9.97 -4.93 -3.84
C ASP A 113 -10.40 -3.54 -3.37
N HIS A 114 -9.58 -2.89 -2.54
CA HIS A 114 -9.84 -1.53 -2.04
C HIS A 114 -9.85 -0.51 -3.18
N LEU A 115 -8.85 -0.55 -4.06
CA LEU A 115 -8.76 0.33 -5.23
C LEU A 115 -9.97 0.16 -6.16
N TYR A 116 -10.38 -1.08 -6.45
CA TYR A 116 -11.53 -1.35 -7.29
C TYR A 116 -12.82 -0.79 -6.68
N LYS A 117 -13.09 -1.11 -5.40
CA LYS A 117 -14.31 -0.67 -4.71
C LYS A 117 -14.41 0.86 -4.62
N GLU A 118 -13.30 1.53 -4.32
CA GLU A 118 -13.27 2.98 -4.13
C GLU A 118 -13.31 3.78 -5.44
N THR A 119 -12.99 3.16 -6.58
CA THR A 119 -12.86 3.89 -7.86
C THR A 119 -13.95 3.56 -8.89
N ARG A 120 -14.66 2.42 -8.74
CA ARG A 120 -15.67 1.96 -9.70
C ARG A 120 -16.79 2.96 -10.01
N SER A 121 -17.16 3.82 -9.06
CA SER A 121 -18.20 4.85 -9.25
C SER A 121 -17.65 6.25 -9.53
N LYS A 122 -16.33 6.42 -9.63
CA LYS A 122 -15.66 7.72 -9.80
C LYS A 122 -15.14 7.87 -11.23
N LYS A 123 -14.99 9.11 -11.71
CA LYS A 123 -14.38 9.42 -13.02
C LYS A 123 -12.86 9.47 -12.93
N ILE A 124 -12.25 8.35 -12.53
CA ILE A 124 -10.79 8.23 -12.40
C ILE A 124 -10.24 7.68 -13.71
N THR A 125 -9.16 8.31 -14.18
CA THR A 125 -8.58 8.01 -15.49
C THR A 125 -7.42 7.05 -15.43
N THR A 126 -6.82 6.89 -14.25
CA THR A 126 -5.67 6.01 -14.02
C THR A 126 -5.72 5.49 -12.60
N CYS A 127 -5.60 4.18 -12.46
CA CYS A 127 -5.54 3.49 -11.18
C CYS A 127 -4.16 2.85 -11.06
N ARG A 128 -3.45 3.10 -9.95
CA ARG A 128 -2.09 2.59 -9.74
C ARG A 128 -1.91 2.04 -8.33
N ILE A 129 -1.16 0.94 -8.23
CA ILE A 129 -0.60 0.45 -6.97
C ILE A 129 0.92 0.60 -7.05
N VAL A 130 1.53 1.20 -6.04
CA VAL A 130 2.99 1.25 -5.88
C VAL A 130 3.34 0.53 -4.60
N MET A 131 4.13 -0.54 -4.73
CA MET A 131 4.57 -1.36 -3.60
C MET A 131 5.95 -0.91 -3.11
N PHE A 132 6.16 -0.97 -1.80
CA PHE A 132 7.43 -0.65 -1.15
C PHE A 132 7.79 -1.81 -0.23
N THR A 133 8.68 -2.70 -0.67
CA THR A 133 9.17 -3.86 0.09
C THR A 133 10.60 -4.19 -0.33
N ASN A 134 11.33 -4.91 0.52
CA ASN A 134 12.63 -5.48 0.19
C ASN A 134 12.55 -6.93 -0.34
N PHE A 135 11.34 -7.50 -0.44
CA PHE A 135 11.10 -8.90 -0.85
C PHE A 135 11.92 -9.92 -0.06
N SER A 136 12.22 -9.64 1.22
CA SER A 136 13.02 -10.52 2.07
C SER A 136 12.28 -11.76 2.57
N HIS A 137 10.95 -11.78 2.43
CA HIS A 137 10.08 -12.84 2.93
C HIS A 137 9.47 -13.68 1.81
N ALA A 138 9.19 -14.95 2.11
CA ALA A 138 8.56 -15.85 1.18
C ALA A 138 7.10 -15.43 0.91
N SER A 139 6.63 -15.70 -0.30
CA SER A 139 5.24 -15.46 -0.73
C SER A 139 4.62 -16.74 -1.23
N SER A 140 3.29 -16.79 -1.22
CA SER A 140 2.50 -17.83 -1.86
C SER A 140 2.14 -17.44 -3.29
N ASP A 141 2.14 -18.41 -4.20
CA ASP A 141 1.75 -18.18 -5.60
C ASP A 141 0.23 -18.28 -5.83
N ASP A 142 -0.53 -18.68 -4.81
CA ASP A 142 -1.91 -19.18 -4.93
C ASP A 142 -2.91 -18.16 -5.49
N ASN A 143 -2.64 -16.85 -5.35
CA ASN A 143 -3.52 -15.76 -5.77
C ASN A 143 -3.01 -14.94 -6.97
N LEU A 144 -1.86 -15.29 -7.57
CA LEU A 144 -1.23 -14.50 -8.63
C LEU A 144 -2.09 -14.38 -9.90
N ASP A 145 -2.73 -15.47 -10.34
CA ASP A 145 -3.54 -15.47 -11.56
C ASP A 145 -4.77 -14.55 -11.44
N GLY A 146 -5.40 -14.52 -10.27
CA GLY A 146 -6.54 -13.63 -9.98
C GLY A 146 -6.13 -12.17 -10.00
N ILE A 147 -4.97 -11.87 -9.42
CA ILE A 147 -4.38 -10.52 -9.40
C ILE A 147 -4.05 -10.05 -10.82
N ILE A 148 -3.40 -10.89 -11.64
CA ILE A 148 -3.09 -10.59 -13.05
C ILE A 148 -4.38 -10.33 -13.85
N GLY A 149 -5.42 -11.14 -13.61
CA GLY A 149 -6.73 -10.95 -14.21
C GLY A 149 -7.32 -9.58 -13.87
N GLY A 150 -7.28 -9.17 -12.61
CA GLY A 150 -7.82 -7.89 -12.15
C GLY A 150 -7.14 -6.69 -12.79
N PHE A 151 -5.80 -6.72 -12.97
CA PHE A 151 -5.09 -5.60 -13.59
C PHE A 151 -5.43 -5.40 -15.08
N ASN A 152 -5.66 -6.49 -15.80
CA ASN A 152 -5.93 -6.44 -17.24
C ASN A 152 -7.32 -5.91 -17.60
N VAL A 153 -8.29 -5.95 -16.68
CA VAL A 153 -9.69 -5.61 -16.98
C VAL A 153 -9.98 -4.11 -16.84
N ASP A 154 -9.30 -3.41 -15.94
CA ASP A 154 -9.72 -2.06 -15.51
C ASP A 154 -8.69 -0.94 -15.79
N GLY A 155 -7.69 -1.19 -16.64
CA GLY A 155 -6.64 -0.19 -16.92
C GLY A 155 -5.82 0.17 -15.67
N MET A 156 -5.68 -0.79 -14.77
CA MET A 156 -4.94 -0.67 -13.53
C MET A 156 -3.47 -1.02 -13.77
N HIS A 157 -2.57 -0.29 -13.13
CA HIS A 157 -1.13 -0.48 -13.25
C HIS A 157 -0.49 -0.79 -11.90
N VAL A 158 0.42 -1.76 -11.88
CA VAL A 158 1.28 -2.02 -10.71
C VAL A 158 2.69 -1.58 -11.01
N GLN A 159 3.30 -0.94 -10.03
CA GLN A 159 4.72 -0.71 -9.98
C GLN A 159 5.25 -1.36 -8.70
N LEU A 160 6.14 -2.34 -8.88
CA LEU A 160 6.89 -3.01 -7.83
C LEU A 160 8.26 -2.36 -7.69
#